data_AF-A0A9E1MYH0-F1
#
_entry.id   AF-A0A9E1MYH0-F1
#
_cell.length_a   1.000
_cell.length_b   1.000
_cell.length_c   1.000
_cell.angle_alpha   90.00
_cell.angle_beta   90.00
_cell.angle_gamma   90.00
#
_symmetry.space_group_name_H-M   'P 1'
#
loop_
_entity.id
_entity.type
_entity.pdbx_description
1 polymer ?
#
loop_
_entity_poly.entity_id
_entity_poly.type
_entity_poly.pdbx_seq_one_letter_code
_entity_poly.pdbx_strand_id
1 'polypeptide(L)'
;PEVDAAVDNTLVPKRPNGLAAAGWSRDGELELLLEPGNYDIHLHCGMRFEIYSTNLDVAADTENLVEAALEEAYSHDGYLLGDPHSHASPSGDGDISMEDRVTVMAAGGVQLHFGTDHDHVADYRPLVAAMELDAVMRSVVADEVSPVLRGHTNAYPLEPDYEQANNGA
;
A
#
# COMPACT_ATOMS: atom_id res chain seq x y z
N PRO A 1 2.76 16.07 -14.23
CA PRO A 1 2.28 15.56 -12.92
C PRO A 1 2.96 14.23 -12.67
N GLU A 2 3.80 14.13 -11.63
CA GLU A 2 4.24 12.81 -11.16
C GLU A 2 2.98 12.09 -10.66
N VAL A 3 2.71 10.91 -11.20
CA VAL A 3 1.62 10.06 -10.73
C VAL A 3 2.07 9.50 -9.39
N ASP A 4 1.34 9.79 -8.31
CA ASP A 4 1.62 9.28 -6.96
C ASP A 4 1.17 7.82 -6.86
N ALA A 5 1.91 6.96 -7.54
CA ALA A 5 1.63 5.55 -7.67
C ALA A 5 2.87 4.70 -7.41
N ALA A 6 2.67 3.61 -6.66
CA ALA A 6 3.63 2.52 -6.60
C ALA A 6 3.34 1.58 -7.77
N VAL A 7 4.28 1.41 -8.71
CA VAL A 7 4.11 0.51 -9.87
C VAL A 7 5.19 -0.56 -9.83
N ASP A 8 4.80 -1.83 -9.97
CA ASP A 8 5.77 -2.93 -10.11
C ASP A 8 6.32 -2.98 -11.53
N ASN A 9 7.44 -2.30 -11.73
CA ASN A 9 8.17 -2.26 -13.00
C ASN A 9 9.00 -3.54 -13.28
N THR A 10 8.99 -4.54 -12.38
CA THR A 10 9.75 -5.79 -12.56
C THR A 10 8.99 -6.84 -13.36
N LEU A 11 7.70 -6.61 -13.62
CA LEU A 11 6.84 -7.46 -14.43
C LEU A 11 7.13 -7.24 -15.92
N VAL A 12 8.19 -7.89 -16.41
CA VAL A 12 8.57 -7.91 -17.82
C VAL A 12 7.92 -9.11 -18.53
N PRO A 13 7.32 -8.93 -19.72
CA PRO A 13 6.75 -10.01 -20.54
C PRO A 13 7.72 -11.17 -20.79
N LYS A 14 7.18 -12.41 -20.73
CA LYS A 14 7.82 -13.76 -20.73
C LYS A 14 7.97 -14.45 -19.36
N ARG A 15 7.43 -13.90 -18.27
CA ARG A 15 7.18 -14.70 -17.06
C ARG A 15 5.80 -15.39 -17.12
N PRO A 16 5.70 -16.68 -16.76
CA PRO A 16 4.53 -17.54 -17.04
C PRO A 16 3.34 -17.37 -16.08
N ASN A 17 3.34 -16.35 -15.21
CA ASN A 17 2.34 -16.19 -14.15
C ASN A 17 1.10 -15.37 -14.56
N GLY A 18 0.99 -14.93 -15.82
CA GLY A 18 -0.22 -14.31 -16.36
C GLY A 18 -0.48 -12.86 -15.93
N LEU A 19 0.25 -12.34 -14.96
CA LEU A 19 0.19 -10.93 -14.55
C LEU A 19 1.13 -10.08 -15.43
N ALA A 20 0.58 -9.11 -16.15
CA ALA A 20 1.32 -8.27 -17.08
C ALA A 20 1.88 -6.99 -16.43
N ALA A 21 1.10 -6.35 -15.56
CA ALA A 21 1.48 -5.17 -14.78
C ALA A 21 0.60 -5.06 -13.54
N ALA A 22 1.07 -4.33 -12.53
CA ALA A 22 0.30 -3.98 -11.33
C ALA A 22 0.77 -2.62 -10.80
N GLY A 23 -0.15 -1.88 -10.19
CA GLY A 23 0.16 -0.63 -9.50
C GLY A 23 -0.87 -0.31 -8.43
N TRP A 24 -0.50 0.60 -7.54
CA TRP A 24 -1.31 1.10 -6.44
C TRP A 24 -1.27 2.62 -6.50
N SER A 25 -2.44 3.24 -6.43
CA SER A 25 -2.56 4.70 -6.49
C SER A 25 -3.17 5.24 -5.21
N ARG A 26 -2.65 6.39 -4.81
CA ARG A 26 -3.16 7.21 -3.71
C ARG A 26 -4.42 7.96 -4.10
N ASP A 27 -4.49 8.47 -5.33
CA ASP A 27 -5.49 9.43 -5.80
C ASP A 27 -6.51 8.85 -6.78
N GLY A 28 -6.36 7.57 -7.14
CA GLY A 28 -7.23 6.87 -8.08
C GLY A 28 -6.76 6.90 -9.53
N GLU A 29 -5.63 7.54 -9.83
CA GLU A 29 -5.03 7.56 -11.17
C GLU A 29 -3.80 6.65 -11.25
N LEU A 30 -3.72 5.84 -12.31
CA LEU A 30 -2.60 4.95 -12.60
C LEU A 30 -2.29 4.95 -14.10
N GLU A 31 -1.00 4.98 -14.44
CA GLU A 31 -0.52 4.70 -15.79
C GLU A 31 0.29 3.39 -15.75
N LEU A 32 -0.11 2.41 -16.55
CA LEU A 32 0.56 1.13 -16.67
C LEU A 32 1.05 0.94 -18.11
N LEU A 33 2.36 0.77 -18.28
CA LEU A 33 2.94 0.48 -19.58
C LEU A 33 2.78 -1.00 -19.91
N LEU A 34 2.16 -1.28 -21.06
CA LEU A 34 1.85 -2.62 -21.53
C LEU A 34 2.33 -2.80 -22.98
N GLU A 35 2.73 -4.02 -23.31
CA GLU A 35 2.92 -4.42 -24.71
C GLU A 35 1.55 -4.55 -25.42
N PRO A 36 1.50 -4.55 -26.76
CA PRO A 36 0.27 -4.84 -27.48
C PRO A 36 -0.24 -6.26 -27.17
N GLY A 37 -1.52 -6.39 -26.83
CA GLY A 37 -2.10 -7.66 -26.41
C GLY A 37 -3.53 -7.56 -25.89
N ASN A 38 -4.13 -8.71 -25.58
CA ASN A 38 -5.42 -8.80 -24.92
C ASN A 38 -5.21 -9.04 -23.42
N TYR A 39 -5.84 -8.22 -22.58
CA TYR A 39 -5.64 -8.23 -21.14
C TYR A 39 -6.98 -8.28 -20.39
N ASP A 40 -7.01 -9.06 -19.31
CA ASP A 40 -8.02 -8.92 -18.28
C ASP A 40 -7.54 -7.89 -17.25
N ILE A 41 -8.33 -6.84 -17.06
CA ILE A 41 -8.06 -5.76 -16.13
C ILE A 41 -8.93 -5.98 -14.90
N HIS A 42 -8.31 -5.95 -13.73
CA HIS A 42 -8.98 -6.00 -12.43
C HIS A 42 -8.61 -4.76 -11.61
N LEU A 43 -9.62 -4.03 -11.12
CA LEU A 43 -9.46 -2.88 -10.25
C LEU A 43 -10.20 -3.14 -8.94
N HIS A 44 -9.57 -2.91 -7.80
CA HIS A 44 -10.15 -3.13 -6.48
C HIS A 44 -9.57 -2.17 -5.43
N CYS A 45 -10.33 -1.89 -4.36
CA CYS A 45 -9.91 -1.05 -3.23
C CYS A 45 -10.09 -1.80 -1.90
N GLY A 46 -9.45 -2.97 -1.79
CA GLY A 46 -9.64 -3.88 -0.67
C GLY A 46 -11.02 -4.55 -0.61
N MET A 47 -11.31 -5.18 0.53
CA MET A 47 -12.50 -6.02 0.70
C MET A 47 -13.81 -5.25 0.92
N ARG A 48 -13.78 -3.92 1.02
CA ARG A 48 -14.97 -3.10 1.28
C ARG A 48 -15.70 -2.71 0.00
N PHE A 49 -15.06 -2.88 -1.15
CA PHE A 49 -15.61 -2.53 -2.44
C PHE A 49 -15.67 -3.75 -3.35
N GLU A 50 -16.63 -3.73 -4.26
CA GLU A 50 -16.71 -4.69 -5.35
C GLU A 50 -15.53 -4.51 -6.32
N ILE A 51 -15.16 -5.60 -6.99
CA ILE A 51 -14.08 -5.60 -7.98
C ILE A 51 -14.66 -5.19 -9.33
N TYR A 52 -14.04 -4.22 -10.01
CA TYR A 52 -14.29 -3.95 -11.41
C TYR A 52 -13.42 -4.85 -12.28
N SER A 53 -14.02 -5.50 -13.28
CA SER A 53 -13.29 -6.35 -14.23
C SER A 53 -13.74 -6.08 -15.66
N THR A 54 -12.78 -5.91 -16.57
CA THR A 54 -13.04 -5.76 -18.01
C THR A 54 -11.92 -6.41 -18.82
N ASN A 55 -12.23 -6.78 -20.06
CA ASN A 55 -11.22 -7.18 -21.03
C ASN A 55 -10.85 -5.95 -21.89
N LEU A 56 -9.57 -5.82 -22.26
CA LEU A 56 -9.06 -4.73 -23.10
C LEU A 56 -8.04 -5.25 -24.11
N ASP A 57 -8.22 -4.88 -25.37
CA ASP A 57 -7.22 -5.04 -26.43
C ASP A 57 -6.36 -3.77 -26.51
N VAL A 58 -5.07 -3.90 -26.19
CA VAL A 58 -4.07 -2.83 -26.28
C VAL A 58 -3.34 -2.94 -27.61
N ALA A 59 -3.34 -1.87 -28.40
CA ALA A 59 -2.58 -1.78 -29.64
C ALA A 59 -1.25 -1.04 -29.45
N ALA A 60 -0.29 -1.28 -30.34
CA ALA A 60 0.99 -0.56 -30.32
C ALA A 60 0.78 0.94 -30.46
N ASP A 61 1.55 1.71 -29.69
CA ASP A 61 1.56 3.18 -29.71
C ASP A 61 0.17 3.79 -29.43
N THR A 62 -0.66 3.13 -28.61
CA THR A 62 -1.98 3.65 -28.18
C THR A 62 -2.07 3.82 -26.67
N GLU A 63 -2.84 4.81 -26.25
CA GLU A 63 -3.27 5.01 -24.87
C GLU A 63 -4.74 4.62 -24.76
N ASN A 64 -5.09 3.83 -23.75
CA ASN A 64 -6.46 3.40 -23.49
C ASN A 64 -6.85 3.86 -22.09
N LEU A 65 -7.93 4.63 -21.99
CA LEU A 65 -8.47 5.05 -20.70
C LEU A 65 -9.51 4.04 -20.20
N VAL A 66 -9.33 3.58 -18.97
CA VAL A 66 -10.31 2.74 -18.26
C VAL A 66 -10.80 3.50 -17.03
N GLU A 67 -12.05 3.93 -17.07
CA GLU A 67 -12.72 4.58 -15.93
C GLU A 67 -13.59 3.56 -15.20
N ALA A 68 -13.42 3.44 -13.88
CA ALA A 68 -14.22 2.57 -13.05
C ALA A 68 -14.65 3.29 -11.77
N ALA A 69 -15.91 3.09 -11.39
CA ALA A 69 -16.39 3.41 -10.05
C ALA A 69 -16.61 2.08 -9.31
N LEU A 70 -15.99 1.94 -8.13
CA LEU A 70 -16.13 0.74 -7.31
C LEU A 70 -17.30 0.91 -6.33
N GLU A 71 -18.28 0.02 -6.40
CA GLU A 71 -19.43 0.02 -5.48
C GLU A 71 -19.00 -0.52 -4.11
N GLU A 72 -19.56 0.00 -3.02
CA GLU A 72 -19.34 -0.56 -1.69
C GLU A 72 -20.03 -1.92 -1.58
N ALA A 73 -19.27 -2.96 -1.20
CA ALA A 73 -19.78 -4.33 -1.12
C ALA A 73 -20.68 -4.57 0.10
N TYR A 74 -20.43 -3.85 1.20
CA TYR A 74 -21.22 -3.91 2.43
C TYR A 74 -20.92 -2.72 3.35
N SER A 75 -21.91 -2.32 4.16
CA SER A 75 -21.72 -1.36 5.24
C SER A 75 -20.92 -1.98 6.39
N HIS A 76 -19.96 -1.23 6.95
CA HIS A 76 -19.10 -1.69 8.05
C HIS A 76 -19.12 -0.73 9.27
N ASP A 77 -20.25 -0.09 9.52
CA ASP A 77 -20.42 0.89 10.60
C ASP A 77 -19.97 0.35 11.97
N GLY A 78 -19.16 1.15 12.68
CA GLY A 78 -18.61 0.78 13.98
C GLY A 78 -17.37 -0.11 13.93
N TYR A 79 -16.90 -0.50 12.74
CA TYR A 79 -15.67 -1.28 12.55
C TYR A 79 -14.66 -0.52 11.69
N LEU A 80 -13.37 -0.81 11.95
CA LEU A 80 -12.25 -0.36 11.14
C LEU A 80 -11.46 -1.57 10.65
N LEU A 81 -10.96 -1.50 9.42
CA LEU A 81 -10.04 -2.48 8.87
C LEU A 81 -8.61 -2.03 9.16
N GLY A 82 -7.86 -2.84 9.91
CA GLY A 82 -6.47 -2.55 10.25
C GLY A 82 -5.54 -3.69 9.88
N ASP A 83 -4.28 -3.33 9.64
CA ASP A 83 -3.18 -4.27 9.46
C ASP A 83 -2.16 -4.05 10.59
N PRO A 84 -2.15 -4.90 11.64
CA PRO A 84 -1.38 -4.65 12.85
C PRO A 84 0.10 -5.07 12.74
N HIS A 85 0.58 -5.44 11.56
CA HIS A 85 1.97 -5.86 11.37
C HIS A 85 2.45 -5.50 9.95
N SER A 86 3.28 -4.47 9.86
CA SER A 86 3.82 -4.02 8.58
C SER A 86 5.17 -3.32 8.69
N HIS A 87 5.95 -3.43 7.62
CA HIS A 87 7.33 -2.97 7.51
C HIS A 87 7.54 -2.10 6.28
N ALA A 88 8.33 -1.05 6.40
CA ALA A 88 8.87 -0.25 5.30
C ALA A 88 10.35 0.05 5.55
N SER A 89 10.93 1.00 4.82
CA SER A 89 12.36 1.31 4.84
C SER A 89 12.98 1.62 6.22
N PRO A 90 12.26 2.02 7.30
CA PRO A 90 12.86 2.09 8.63
C PRO A 90 13.23 0.71 9.19
N SER A 91 12.53 -0.36 8.78
CA SER A 91 12.84 -1.74 9.13
C SER A 91 14.03 -2.27 8.34
N GLY A 92 14.83 -3.14 8.97
CA GLY A 92 15.97 -3.79 8.33
C GLY A 92 15.61 -4.75 7.18
N ASP A 93 14.35 -5.19 7.12
CA ASP A 93 13.80 -6.07 6.08
C ASP A 93 12.76 -5.38 5.17
N GLY A 94 12.60 -4.06 5.31
CA GLY A 94 11.64 -3.29 4.53
C GLY A 94 12.13 -3.01 3.11
N ASP A 95 11.45 -3.61 2.13
CA ASP A 95 11.82 -3.47 0.70
C ASP A 95 11.22 -2.24 0.00
N ILE A 96 10.38 -1.45 0.67
CA ILE A 96 9.69 -0.28 0.08
C ILE A 96 9.78 0.95 0.98
N SER A 97 9.60 2.13 0.40
CA SER A 97 9.56 3.40 1.15
C SER A 97 8.36 3.47 2.10
N MET A 98 8.41 4.38 3.06
CA MET A 98 7.27 4.66 3.93
C MET A 98 6.06 5.16 3.12
N GLU A 99 6.33 5.99 2.11
CA GLU A 99 5.37 6.55 1.16
C GLU A 99 4.63 5.46 0.39
N ASP A 100 5.39 4.52 -0.19
CA ASP A 100 4.83 3.39 -0.93
C ASP A 100 4.03 2.49 0.01
N ARG A 101 4.52 2.26 1.24
CA ARG A 101 3.82 1.43 2.22
C ARG A 101 2.44 1.97 2.54
N VAL A 102 2.33 3.26 2.88
CA VAL A 102 1.01 3.86 3.20
C VAL A 102 0.13 3.95 1.96
N THR A 103 0.70 4.17 0.77
CA THR A 103 -0.03 4.19 -0.51
C THR A 103 -0.65 2.83 -0.81
N VAL A 104 0.16 1.76 -0.78
CA VAL A 104 -0.30 0.38 -1.04
C VAL A 104 -1.37 -0.04 -0.02
N MET A 105 -1.18 0.29 1.26
CA MET A 105 -2.17 0.00 2.29
C MET A 105 -3.49 0.74 2.08
N ALA A 106 -3.43 2.03 1.73
CA ALA A 106 -4.62 2.85 1.49
C ALA A 106 -5.37 2.38 0.25
N ALA A 107 -4.65 2.10 -0.84
CA ALA A 107 -5.20 1.49 -2.06
C ALA A 107 -5.79 0.10 -1.78
N GLY A 108 -5.21 -0.64 -0.82
CA GLY A 108 -5.72 -1.91 -0.32
C GLY A 108 -6.93 -1.79 0.63
N GLY A 109 -7.41 -0.57 0.89
CA GLY A 109 -8.58 -0.30 1.74
C GLY A 109 -8.33 -0.42 3.25
N VAL A 110 -7.06 -0.49 3.68
CA VAL A 110 -6.68 -0.46 5.12
C VAL A 110 -6.96 0.93 5.68
N GLN A 111 -7.71 0.98 6.78
CA GLN A 111 -8.10 2.21 7.44
C GLN A 111 -7.26 2.51 8.68
N LEU A 112 -6.59 1.50 9.25
CA LEU A 112 -5.70 1.65 10.39
C LEU A 112 -4.38 0.92 10.15
N HIS A 113 -3.35 1.68 9.81
CA HIS A 113 -1.98 1.22 9.63
C HIS A 113 -1.24 1.17 10.98
N PHE A 114 -0.35 0.20 11.16
CA PHE A 114 0.56 0.10 12.30
C PHE A 114 1.99 0.00 11.76
N GLY A 115 2.81 1.01 12.02
CA GLY A 115 4.22 1.02 11.62
C GLY A 115 5.03 0.19 12.58
N THR A 116 5.11 -1.12 12.37
CA THR A 116 5.80 -2.07 13.25
C THR A 116 7.16 -2.42 12.68
N ASP A 117 7.91 -1.42 12.22
CA ASP A 117 9.25 -1.62 11.69
C ASP A 117 10.17 -2.28 12.75
N HIS A 118 11.08 -3.15 12.32
CA HIS A 118 11.95 -3.88 13.25
C HIS A 118 12.84 -2.94 14.08
N ASP A 119 12.62 -2.96 15.40
CA ASP A 119 13.36 -2.18 16.39
C ASP A 119 13.52 -0.70 15.97
N HIS A 120 12.46 -0.09 15.43
CA HIS A 120 12.42 1.31 15.02
C HIS A 120 11.02 1.91 15.17
N VAL A 121 10.85 2.85 16.12
CA VAL A 121 9.57 3.54 16.37
C VAL A 121 9.36 4.66 15.34
N ALA A 122 9.00 4.30 14.11
CA ALA A 122 8.75 5.25 13.02
C ALA A 122 7.35 5.87 13.13
N ASP A 123 7.28 7.21 13.04
CA ASP A 123 6.01 7.93 13.05
C ASP A 123 5.52 8.23 11.64
N TYR A 124 4.56 7.43 11.17
CA TYR A 124 3.94 7.61 9.85
C TYR A 124 2.83 8.67 9.83
N ARG A 125 2.37 9.18 10.98
CA ARG A 125 1.24 10.13 11.02
C ARG A 125 1.50 11.43 10.24
N PRO A 126 2.68 12.08 10.36
CA PRO A 126 2.99 13.25 9.54
C PRO A 126 2.98 12.94 8.05
N LEU A 127 3.42 11.73 7.67
CA LEU A 127 3.45 11.30 6.28
C LEU A 127 2.05 11.05 5.72
N VAL A 128 1.19 10.34 6.45
CA VAL A 128 -0.22 10.13 6.10
C VAL A 128 -0.93 11.47 5.86
N ALA A 129 -0.66 12.47 6.70
CA ALA A 129 -1.21 13.81 6.52
C ALA A 129 -0.63 14.56 5.31
N ALA A 130 0.69 14.51 5.12
CA ALA A 130 1.35 15.14 3.97
C ALA A 130 0.90 14.54 2.63
N MET A 131 0.56 13.26 2.62
CA MET A 131 0.01 12.52 1.48
C MET A 131 -1.53 12.62 1.40
N GLU A 132 -2.18 13.45 2.21
CA GLU A 132 -3.64 13.67 2.20
C GLU A 132 -4.46 12.38 2.38
N LEU A 133 -3.88 11.34 2.99
CA LEU A 133 -4.52 10.05 3.24
C LEU A 133 -5.43 10.06 4.48
N ASP A 134 -5.49 11.18 5.21
CA ASP A 134 -6.34 11.37 6.39
C ASP A 134 -7.85 11.23 6.12
N ALA A 135 -8.29 11.21 4.86
CA ALA A 135 -9.68 10.90 4.54
C ALA A 135 -9.99 9.39 4.65
N VAL A 136 -8.98 8.53 4.45
CA VAL A 136 -9.17 7.07 4.27
C VAL A 136 -8.41 6.21 5.27
N MET A 137 -7.32 6.72 5.87
CA MET A 137 -6.43 5.97 6.74
C MET A 137 -5.98 6.78 7.97
N ARG A 138 -5.73 6.08 9.09
CA ARG A 138 -4.94 6.56 10.23
C ARG A 138 -3.77 5.64 10.47
N SER A 139 -2.72 6.15 11.13
CA SER A 139 -1.59 5.35 11.57
C SER A 139 -1.44 5.33 13.08
N VAL A 140 -1.18 4.14 13.62
CA VAL A 140 -0.74 3.90 15.00
C VAL A 140 0.77 3.81 15.00
N VAL A 141 1.42 4.57 15.89
CA VAL A 141 2.86 4.43 16.13
C VAL A 141 3.09 3.14 16.92
N ALA A 142 3.97 2.30 16.40
CA ALA A 142 4.21 0.95 16.90
C ALA A 142 5.69 0.59 16.73
N ASP A 143 6.04 -0.63 17.16
CA ASP A 143 7.34 -1.24 16.96
C ASP A 143 7.17 -2.76 16.90
N GLU A 144 7.96 -3.45 16.08
CA GLU A 144 8.17 -4.88 16.24
C GLU A 144 9.49 -5.11 16.97
N VAL A 145 9.39 -5.42 18.28
CA VAL A 145 10.54 -5.72 19.12
C VAL A 145 11.11 -7.07 18.68
N SER A 146 12.34 -7.05 18.18
CA SER A 146 12.93 -8.13 17.38
C SER A 146 14.27 -8.67 17.92
N PRO A 147 14.28 -9.20 19.16
CA PRO A 147 15.49 -9.75 19.76
C PRO A 147 15.97 -10.99 19.01
N VAL A 148 17.26 -11.04 18.64
CA VAL A 148 17.89 -12.12 17.85
C VAL A 148 17.57 -13.56 18.30
N LEU A 149 17.39 -13.78 19.62
CA LEU A 149 17.23 -15.12 20.20
C LEU A 149 15.83 -15.39 20.77
N ARG A 150 14.88 -14.45 20.63
CA ARG A 150 13.49 -14.67 21.04
C ARG A 150 12.56 -14.32 19.88
N GLY A 151 11.35 -14.86 19.90
CA GLY A 151 10.36 -14.48 18.89
C GLY A 151 10.10 -12.98 18.94
N HIS A 152 9.64 -12.43 17.82
CA HIS A 152 9.30 -11.02 17.72
C HIS A 152 7.94 -10.72 18.36
N THR A 153 7.75 -9.49 18.82
CA THR A 153 6.49 -9.06 19.46
C THR A 153 6.16 -7.62 19.07
N ASN A 154 4.95 -7.39 18.56
CA ASN A 154 4.51 -6.03 18.26
C ASN A 154 4.09 -5.30 19.53
N ALA A 155 4.53 -4.04 19.67
CA ALA A 155 4.19 -3.13 20.75
C ALA A 155 3.47 -1.90 20.17
N TYR A 156 2.26 -1.62 20.67
CA TYR A 156 1.48 -0.44 20.29
C TYR A 156 0.35 -0.12 21.29
N PRO A 157 -0.09 1.16 21.39
CA PRO A 157 0.53 2.34 20.76
C PRO A 157 1.80 2.78 21.51
N LEU A 158 2.72 3.43 20.80
CA LEU A 158 3.96 4.01 21.35
C LEU A 158 4.06 5.52 21.09
N GLU A 159 4.98 6.18 21.78
CA GLU A 159 5.43 7.55 21.51
C GLU A 159 6.93 7.51 21.16
N PRO A 160 7.36 8.06 20.00
CA PRO A 160 8.78 8.04 19.64
C PRO A 160 9.61 8.96 20.56
N ASP A 161 10.75 8.48 21.03
CA ASP A 161 11.78 9.26 21.75
C ASP A 161 12.96 9.57 20.81
N TYR A 162 12.89 10.72 20.14
CA TYR A 162 13.88 11.14 19.14
C TYR A 162 15.29 11.42 19.70
N GLU A 163 15.46 11.42 21.03
CA GLU A 163 16.79 11.58 21.66
C GLU A 163 17.50 10.23 21.86
N GLN A 164 16.83 9.11 21.57
CA GLN A 164 17.35 7.76 21.69
C GLN A 164 17.61 7.12 20.32
N ALA A 165 18.41 6.05 20.31
CA ALA A 165 18.59 5.24 19.11
C ALA A 165 17.23 4.70 18.64
N ASN A 166 17.02 4.69 17.32
CA ASN A 166 15.80 4.18 16.67
C ASN A 166 14.49 4.70 17.27
N ASN A 167 14.51 5.95 17.75
CA ASN A 167 13.40 6.63 18.40
C ASN A 167 12.87 5.91 19.66
N GLY A 168 13.72 5.17 20.38
CA GLY A 168 13.38 4.56 21.66
C GLY A 168 12.90 3.10 21.61
N ALA A 169 13.14 2.40 20.49
CA ALA A 169 12.99 0.95 20.39
C ALA A 169 13.98 0.18 21.29
#